data_AF-C7N7K7-F1
#
_entry.id   AF-C7N7K7-F1
#
_cell.length_a   1.000
_cell.length_b   1.000
_cell.length_c   1.000
_cell.angle_alpha   90.00
_cell.angle_beta   90.00
_cell.angle_gamma   90.00
#
_symmetry.space_group_name_H-M   'P 1'
#
loop_
_entity.id
_entity.type
_entity.pdbx_description
1 polymer ?
#
loop_
_entity_poly.entity_id
_entity_poly.type
_entity_poly.pdbx_seq_one_letter_code
_entity_poly.pdbx_strand_id
1 'polypeptide(L)'
;MHFYEFDYLFERVWRDPRRYLPILRRFNGVILPDFSVYRDMPLVMQLWNIYRSRAIGFWLQANGVEVIVNVRWGDRRTYRVCCDGAPKGGVIAVGTVGAVQSTEDRLFFAEGLAVVVRRLDPKAIVVYGSAPEEIFGRYREAGIEIVQFASETSCAHGEVA
;
A
#
# COMPACT_ATOMS: atom_id res chain seq x y z
N MET A 1 12.20 -3.89 1.38
CA MET A 1 12.04 -3.48 -0.03
C MET A 1 10.58 -3.10 -0.29
N HIS A 2 10.33 -2.11 -1.15
CA HIS A 2 8.98 -1.70 -1.55
C HIS A 2 8.87 -1.61 -3.09
N PHE A 3 7.65 -1.38 -3.57
CA PHE A 3 7.31 -1.26 -5.00
C PHE A 3 6.50 0.00 -5.31
N TYR A 4 6.61 1.05 -4.50
CA TYR A 4 6.04 2.37 -4.78
C TYR A 4 6.78 3.05 -5.95
N GLU A 5 6.52 2.56 -7.16
CA GLU A 5 7.18 2.89 -8.42
C GLU A 5 6.18 2.61 -9.56
N PHE A 6 6.48 2.96 -10.81
CA PHE A 6 5.65 2.62 -11.95
C PHE A 6 5.47 1.10 -12.12
N ASP A 7 4.21 0.67 -12.26
CA ASP A 7 3.79 -0.74 -12.41
C ASP A 7 4.68 -1.55 -13.38
N TYR A 8 5.02 -0.98 -14.54
CA TYR A 8 5.78 -1.68 -15.58
C TYR A 8 7.19 -2.12 -15.12
N LEU A 9 7.78 -1.44 -14.12
CA LEU A 9 9.11 -1.75 -13.59
C LEU A 9 9.11 -2.97 -12.69
N PHE A 10 7.99 -3.25 -12.00
CA PHE A 10 7.85 -4.43 -11.14
C PHE A 10 6.90 -5.50 -11.68
N GLU A 11 6.24 -5.26 -12.81
CA GLU A 11 5.46 -6.25 -13.56
C GLU A 11 6.27 -7.53 -13.86
N ARG A 12 7.60 -7.41 -13.96
CA ARG A 12 8.53 -8.55 -14.07
C ARG A 12 8.47 -9.51 -12.88
N VAL A 13 8.19 -9.03 -11.67
CA VAL A 13 7.99 -9.86 -10.47
C VAL A 13 6.68 -10.63 -10.58
N TRP A 14 5.65 -10.04 -11.18
CA TRP A 14 4.40 -10.75 -11.46
C TRP A 14 4.57 -11.84 -12.54
N ARG A 15 5.29 -11.53 -13.61
CA ARG A 15 5.49 -12.45 -14.74
C ARG A 15 6.39 -13.63 -14.41
N ASP A 16 7.42 -13.42 -13.60
CA ASP A 16 8.40 -14.47 -13.25
C ASP A 16 8.88 -14.29 -11.79
N PRO A 17 8.02 -14.58 -10.79
CA PRO A 17 8.35 -14.35 -9.38
C PRO A 17 9.53 -15.22 -8.90
N ARG A 18 9.70 -16.42 -9.49
CA ARG A 18 10.78 -17.37 -9.15
C ARG A 18 12.15 -16.77 -9.38
N ARG A 19 12.34 -16.06 -10.50
CA ARG A 19 13.61 -15.41 -10.85
C ARG A 19 14.02 -14.34 -9.83
N TYR A 20 13.06 -13.62 -9.23
CA TYR A 20 13.35 -12.51 -8.32
C TYR A 20 13.41 -12.92 -6.84
N LEU A 21 12.94 -14.12 -6.48
CA LEU A 21 12.95 -14.60 -5.09
C LEU A 21 14.33 -14.57 -4.41
N PRO A 22 15.44 -14.98 -5.05
CA PRO A 22 16.77 -14.90 -4.42
C PRO A 22 17.21 -13.46 -4.12
N ILE A 23 16.67 -12.47 -4.84
CA ILE A 23 16.94 -11.05 -4.60
C ILE A 23 16.07 -10.56 -3.43
N LEU A 24 14.77 -10.88 -3.47
CA LEU A 24 13.81 -10.47 -2.44
C LEU A 24 14.14 -11.04 -1.05
N ARG A 25 14.68 -12.27 -0.98
CA ARG A 25 15.15 -12.89 0.27
C ARG A 25 16.36 -12.21 0.92
N ARG A 26 17.04 -11.29 0.22
CA ARG A 26 18.19 -10.54 0.80
C ARG A 26 17.74 -9.42 1.72
N PHE A 27 16.47 -9.03 1.68
CA PHE A 27 15.90 -8.00 2.52
C PHE A 27 15.21 -8.61 3.73
N ASN A 28 15.10 -7.85 4.83
CA ASN A 28 14.38 -8.29 6.02
C ASN A 28 12.86 -8.48 5.78
N GLY A 29 12.32 -7.82 4.76
CA GLY A 29 10.93 -7.98 4.39
C GLY A 29 10.56 -7.20 3.13
N VAL A 30 9.37 -7.50 2.62
CA VAL A 30 8.84 -6.94 1.38
C VAL A 30 7.46 -6.33 1.63
N ILE A 31 7.30 -5.04 1.35
CA ILE A 31 5.97 -4.46 1.19
C ILE A 31 5.41 -4.97 -0.14
N LEU A 32 4.18 -5.49 -0.14
CA LEU A 32 3.60 -6.11 -1.34
C LEU A 32 3.57 -5.14 -2.54
N PRO A 33 3.66 -5.65 -3.79
CA PRO A 33 3.61 -4.83 -4.99
C PRO A 33 2.42 -3.85 -4.98
N ASP A 34 2.72 -2.58 -5.24
CA ASP A 34 1.74 -1.48 -5.25
C ASP A 34 1.17 -1.28 -6.65
N PHE A 35 0.48 -2.30 -7.18
CA PHE A 35 -0.20 -2.14 -8.47
C PHE A 35 -1.20 -0.99 -8.41
N SER A 36 -1.14 -0.13 -9.42
CA SER A 36 -1.94 1.08 -9.49
C SER A 36 -3.45 0.76 -9.48
N VAL A 37 -4.20 1.42 -8.61
CA VAL A 37 -5.66 1.33 -8.57
C VAL A 37 -6.22 2.75 -8.64
N TYR A 38 -6.89 3.08 -9.74
CA TYR A 38 -7.49 4.40 -9.97
C TYR A 38 -9.02 4.35 -9.83
N ARG A 39 -9.63 5.48 -9.49
CA ARG A 39 -11.10 5.60 -9.29
C ARG A 39 -11.89 5.37 -10.57
N ASP A 40 -11.38 5.89 -11.68
CA ASP A 40 -11.94 5.83 -13.03
C ASP A 40 -11.61 4.52 -13.77
N MET A 41 -10.70 3.70 -13.23
CA MET A 41 -10.36 2.39 -13.77
C MET A 41 -11.59 1.46 -13.78
N PRO A 42 -11.81 0.66 -14.84
CA PRO A 42 -12.86 -0.37 -14.84
C PRO A 42 -12.75 -1.28 -13.61
N LEU A 43 -13.88 -1.59 -12.96
CA LEU A 43 -13.89 -2.35 -11.71
C LEU A 43 -13.11 -3.67 -11.84
N VAL A 44 -13.24 -4.38 -12.97
CA VAL A 44 -12.51 -5.63 -13.23
C VAL A 44 -10.98 -5.45 -13.12
N MET A 45 -10.45 -4.32 -13.59
CA MET A 45 -9.03 -4.02 -13.50
C MET A 45 -8.62 -3.61 -12.08
N GLN A 46 -9.48 -2.88 -11.36
CA GLN A 46 -9.24 -2.58 -9.94
C GLN A 46 -9.14 -3.87 -9.11
N LEU A 47 -10.08 -4.79 -9.31
CA LEU A 47 -10.09 -6.10 -8.64
C LEU A 47 -8.85 -6.93 -9.04
N TRP A 48 -8.49 -6.92 -10.32
CA TRP A 48 -7.30 -7.60 -10.82
C TRP A 48 -6.03 -7.10 -10.16
N ASN A 49 -5.86 -5.79 -10.01
CA ASN A 49 -4.64 -5.21 -9.43
C ASN A 49 -4.52 -5.48 -7.93
N ILE A 50 -5.65 -5.43 -7.20
CA ILE A 50 -5.70 -5.86 -5.79
C ILE A 50 -5.32 -7.34 -5.68
N TYR A 51 -5.90 -8.20 -6.54
CA TYR A 51 -5.58 -9.63 -6.57
C TYR A 51 -4.10 -9.90 -6.85
N ARG A 52 -3.51 -9.27 -7.87
CA ARG A 52 -2.09 -9.45 -8.23
C ARG A 52 -1.16 -9.18 -7.06
N SER A 53 -1.41 -8.09 -6.32
CA SER A 53 -0.66 -7.75 -5.11
C SER A 53 -0.75 -8.87 -4.05
N ARG A 54 -1.97 -9.36 -3.77
CA ARG A 54 -2.21 -10.42 -2.78
C ARG A 54 -1.61 -11.76 -3.20
N ALA A 55 -1.74 -12.14 -4.47
CA ALA A 55 -1.21 -13.38 -5.01
C ALA A 55 0.33 -13.45 -4.90
N ILE A 56 1.02 -12.34 -5.20
CA ILE A 56 2.47 -12.25 -4.98
C ILE A 56 2.80 -12.31 -3.50
N GLY A 57 2.03 -11.63 -2.64
CA GLY A 57 2.23 -11.71 -1.19
C GLY A 57 2.12 -13.12 -0.63
N PHE A 58 1.06 -13.85 -1.00
CA PHE A 58 0.90 -15.25 -0.62
C PHE A 58 2.07 -16.10 -1.11
N TRP A 59 2.47 -15.93 -2.38
CA TRP A 59 3.58 -16.68 -2.95
C TRP A 59 4.92 -16.40 -2.24
N LEU A 60 5.19 -15.14 -1.88
CA LEU A 60 6.37 -14.75 -1.12
C LEU A 60 6.38 -15.36 0.29
N GLN A 61 5.25 -15.30 1.00
CA GLN A 61 5.10 -15.91 2.33
C GLN A 61 5.30 -17.42 2.28
N ALA A 62 4.70 -18.10 1.30
CA ALA A 62 4.88 -19.53 1.08
C ALA A 62 6.34 -19.92 0.78
N ASN A 63 7.16 -18.95 0.36
CA ASN A 63 8.59 -19.09 0.13
C ASN A 63 9.45 -18.47 1.26
N GLY A 64 8.90 -18.26 2.45
CA GLY A 64 9.64 -17.83 3.65
C GLY A 64 10.12 -16.38 3.60
N VAL A 65 9.49 -15.53 2.78
CA VAL A 65 9.75 -14.08 2.78
C VAL A 65 8.73 -13.40 3.71
N GLU A 66 9.22 -12.62 4.65
CA GLU A 66 8.37 -11.75 5.46
C GLU A 66 7.77 -10.63 4.61
N VAL A 67 6.46 -10.39 4.77
CA VAL A 67 5.75 -9.38 3.99
C VAL A 67 4.90 -8.46 4.85
N ILE A 68 4.79 -7.21 4.43
CA ILE A 68 3.80 -6.26 4.90
C ILE A 68 2.79 -6.06 3.78
N VAL A 69 1.50 -6.22 4.10
CA VAL A 69 0.43 -6.03 3.12
C VAL A 69 0.34 -4.55 2.72
N ASN A 70 0.52 -4.26 1.43
CA ASN A 70 0.17 -2.96 0.88
C ASN A 70 -1.32 -2.93 0.55
N VAL A 71 -2.05 -1.97 1.09
CA VAL A 71 -3.51 -1.87 0.93
C VAL A 71 -3.83 -0.74 -0.04
N ARG A 72 -4.59 -1.08 -1.10
CA ARG A 72 -5.09 -0.14 -2.10
C ARG A 72 -6.58 -0.31 -2.27
N TRP A 73 -7.25 0.80 -2.56
CA TRP A 73 -8.65 0.89 -2.92
C TRP A 73 -8.80 1.90 -4.06
N GLY A 74 -9.74 1.65 -4.96
CA GLY A 74 -10.12 2.63 -5.98
C GLY A 74 -11.24 3.50 -5.45
N ASP A 75 -12.42 2.90 -5.33
CA ASP A 75 -13.61 3.55 -4.78
C ASP A 75 -14.45 2.57 -3.92
N ARG A 76 -15.67 2.98 -3.56
CA ARG A 76 -16.62 2.20 -2.74
C ARG A 76 -16.86 0.78 -3.25
N ARG A 77 -16.77 0.54 -4.56
CA ARG A 77 -16.92 -0.79 -5.17
C ARG A 77 -15.83 -1.78 -4.70
N THR A 78 -14.65 -1.26 -4.36
CA THR A 78 -13.50 -2.07 -3.91
C THR A 78 -13.40 -2.22 -2.40
N TYR A 79 -14.19 -1.48 -1.60
CA TYR A 79 -14.17 -1.56 -0.14
C TYR A 79 -14.46 -2.97 0.40
N ARG A 80 -15.23 -3.75 -0.36
CA ARG A 80 -15.52 -5.15 -0.03
C ARG A 80 -14.29 -6.06 -0.17
N VAL A 81 -13.34 -5.75 -1.06
CA VAL A 81 -12.18 -6.62 -1.37
C VAL A 81 -10.82 -6.07 -0.94
N CYS A 82 -10.67 -4.76 -0.69
CA CYS A 82 -9.35 -4.15 -0.48
C CYS A 82 -8.58 -4.74 0.72
N CYS A 83 -9.32 -5.25 1.71
CA CYS A 83 -8.80 -5.89 2.92
C CYS A 83 -8.71 -7.42 2.82
N ASP A 84 -9.14 -8.03 1.72
CA ASP A 84 -9.19 -9.49 1.64
C ASP A 84 -7.77 -10.06 1.60
N GLY A 85 -7.56 -11.15 2.35
CA GLY A 85 -6.24 -11.76 2.54
C GLY A 85 -5.27 -10.99 3.44
N ALA A 86 -5.65 -9.81 3.96
CA ALA A 86 -4.82 -9.06 4.90
C ALA A 86 -5.06 -9.52 6.36
N PRO A 87 -4.01 -9.67 7.18
CA PRO A 87 -4.16 -10.04 8.58
C PRO A 87 -4.77 -8.90 9.41
N LYS A 88 -5.58 -9.26 10.42
CA LYS A 88 -6.06 -8.32 11.44
C LYS A 88 -5.00 -8.09 12.53
N GLY A 89 -4.99 -6.92 13.18
CA GLY A 89 -4.03 -6.60 14.26
C GLY A 89 -2.58 -6.41 13.77
N GLY A 90 -2.36 -6.50 12.46
CA GLY A 90 -1.03 -6.51 11.85
C GLY A 90 -0.50 -5.12 11.53
N VAL A 91 0.64 -5.10 10.83
CA VAL A 91 1.18 -3.90 10.19
C VAL A 91 0.68 -3.88 8.75
N ILE A 92 0.18 -2.72 8.31
CA ILE A 92 -0.21 -2.48 6.92
C ILE A 92 0.65 -1.37 6.31
N ALA A 93 0.73 -1.33 4.99
CA ALA A 93 1.36 -0.24 4.25
C ALA A 93 0.36 0.45 3.31
N VAL A 94 0.52 1.76 3.12
CA VAL A 94 -0.26 2.58 2.18
C VAL A 94 0.65 3.60 1.49
N GLY A 95 0.38 3.89 0.22
CA GLY A 95 1.04 4.96 -0.52
C GLY A 95 0.15 6.20 -0.61
N THR A 96 0.69 7.38 -0.32
CA THR A 96 -0.03 8.66 -0.42
C THR A 96 0.44 9.52 -1.59
N VAL A 97 1.55 9.17 -2.24
CA VAL A 97 2.04 9.85 -3.44
C VAL A 97 0.95 9.86 -4.52
N GLY A 98 0.56 11.05 -4.97
CA GLY A 98 -0.53 11.24 -5.94
C GLY A 98 -1.95 11.01 -5.40
N ALA A 99 -2.12 10.46 -4.19
CA ALA A 99 -3.42 10.12 -3.61
C ALA A 99 -3.96 11.14 -2.59
N VAL A 100 -3.16 12.15 -2.23
CA VAL A 100 -3.53 13.20 -1.25
C VAL A 100 -3.18 14.61 -1.74
N GLN A 101 -3.22 14.84 -3.06
CA GLN A 101 -2.84 16.11 -3.69
C GLN A 101 -3.95 17.16 -3.56
N SER A 102 -5.16 16.82 -4.00
CA SER A 102 -6.33 17.71 -3.91
C SER A 102 -7.17 17.44 -2.65
N THR A 103 -8.03 18.40 -2.28
CA THR A 103 -9.01 18.22 -1.20
C THR A 103 -9.93 17.03 -1.46
N GLU A 104 -10.33 16.82 -2.71
CA GLU A 104 -11.16 15.68 -3.09
C GLU A 104 -10.40 14.36 -2.92
N ASP A 105 -9.15 14.27 -3.38
CA ASP A 105 -8.33 13.06 -3.24
C ASP A 105 -8.13 12.70 -1.76
N ARG A 106 -7.85 13.71 -0.92
CA ARG A 106 -7.74 13.53 0.54
C ARG A 106 -9.01 12.94 1.16
N LEU A 107 -10.19 13.43 0.74
CA LEU A 107 -11.47 12.91 1.21
C LEU A 107 -11.63 11.42 0.85
N PHE A 108 -11.41 11.06 -0.42
CA PHE A 108 -11.52 9.68 -0.88
C PHE A 108 -10.50 8.75 -0.24
N PHE A 109 -9.26 9.24 -0.04
CA PHE A 109 -8.24 8.50 0.67
C PHE A 109 -8.65 8.27 2.13
N ALA A 110 -9.12 9.31 2.82
CA ALA A 110 -9.57 9.21 4.21
C ALA A 110 -10.76 8.26 4.38
N GLU A 111 -11.75 8.30 3.47
CA GLU A 111 -12.90 7.38 3.48
C GLU A 111 -12.45 5.92 3.34
N GLY A 112 -11.57 5.64 2.36
CA GLY A 112 -11.08 4.28 2.16
C GLY A 112 -10.18 3.81 3.31
N LEU A 113 -9.30 4.67 3.83
CA LEU A 113 -8.46 4.35 4.98
C LEU A 113 -9.32 4.04 6.22
N ALA A 114 -10.41 4.77 6.45
CA ALA A 114 -11.33 4.50 7.54
C ALA A 114 -11.98 3.11 7.43
N VAL A 115 -12.31 2.66 6.22
CA VAL A 115 -12.80 1.30 5.99
C VAL A 115 -11.72 0.27 6.31
N VAL A 116 -10.49 0.51 5.85
CA VAL A 116 -9.35 -0.39 6.08
C VAL A 116 -9.03 -0.53 7.55
N VAL A 117 -8.88 0.59 8.27
CA VAL A 117 -8.60 0.59 9.72
C VAL A 117 -9.71 -0.13 10.48
N ARG A 118 -10.98 0.15 10.18
CA ARG A 118 -12.11 -0.52 10.84
C ARG A 118 -12.12 -2.04 10.60
N ARG A 119 -11.73 -2.50 9.41
CA ARG A 119 -11.77 -3.94 9.06
C ARG A 119 -10.56 -4.71 9.57
N LEU A 120 -9.38 -4.09 9.56
CA LEU A 120 -8.11 -4.74 9.86
C LEU A 120 -7.60 -4.47 11.26
N ASP A 121 -8.05 -3.40 11.91
CA ASP A 121 -7.58 -3.00 13.25
C ASP A 121 -6.04 -3.02 13.35
N PRO A 122 -5.31 -2.29 12.47
CA PRO A 122 -3.87 -2.40 12.38
C PRO A 122 -3.21 -1.77 13.61
N LYS A 123 -2.14 -2.41 14.11
CA LYS A 123 -1.31 -1.82 15.17
C LYS A 123 -0.37 -0.72 14.66
N ALA A 124 -0.01 -0.79 13.37
CA ALA A 124 0.83 0.20 12.72
C ALA A 124 0.48 0.35 11.23
N ILE A 125 0.64 1.58 10.72
CA ILE A 125 0.47 1.94 9.32
C ILE A 125 1.80 2.53 8.82
N VAL A 126 2.43 1.83 7.90
CA VAL A 126 3.58 2.32 7.14
C VAL A 126 3.06 3.19 6.00
N VAL A 127 3.52 4.44 5.92
CA VAL A 127 3.09 5.41 4.90
C VAL A 127 4.27 5.74 4.01
N TYR A 128 4.13 5.51 2.70
CA TYR A 128 5.07 6.01 1.70
C TYR A 128 4.54 7.29 1.05
N GLY A 129 5.22 8.41 1.29
CA GLY A 129 4.80 9.76 0.91
C GLY A 129 4.51 10.63 2.14
N SER A 130 3.61 11.61 1.98
CA SER A 130 3.19 12.46 3.09
C SER A 130 2.21 11.72 4.01
N ALA A 131 2.25 12.02 5.32
CA ALA A 131 1.29 11.54 6.31
C ALA A 131 0.55 12.73 6.98
N PRO A 132 -0.35 13.43 6.27
CA PRO A 132 -1.01 14.64 6.78
C PRO A 132 -1.79 14.38 8.07
N GLU A 133 -1.71 15.31 9.03
CA GLU A 133 -2.38 15.18 10.33
C GLU A 133 -3.91 15.07 10.19
N GLU A 134 -4.49 15.78 9.22
CA GLU A 134 -5.93 15.75 8.92
C GLU A 134 -6.44 14.35 8.54
N ILE A 135 -5.56 13.47 8.03
CA ILE A 135 -5.90 12.09 7.66
C ILE A 135 -5.48 11.11 8.76
N PHE A 136 -4.25 11.27 9.28
CA PHE A 136 -3.61 10.27 10.14
C PHE A 136 -3.69 10.56 11.63
N GLY A 137 -4.00 11.79 12.05
CA GLY A 137 -3.97 12.20 13.46
C GLY A 137 -4.93 11.42 14.35
N ARG A 138 -6.17 11.23 13.89
CA ARG A 138 -7.17 10.38 14.56
C ARG A 138 -6.70 8.95 14.80
N TYR A 139 -5.81 8.42 13.96
CA TYR A 139 -5.29 7.06 14.11
C TYR A 139 -4.12 7.03 15.10
N ARG A 140 -3.26 8.06 15.11
CA ARG A 140 -2.23 8.22 16.14
C ARG A 140 -2.85 8.35 17.53
N GLU A 141 -3.88 9.18 17.66
CA GLU A 141 -4.64 9.36 18.91
C GLU A 141 -5.30 8.06 19.38
N ALA A 142 -5.75 7.22 18.43
CA ALA A 142 -6.29 5.89 18.71
C ALA A 142 -5.21 4.84 19.04
N GLY A 143 -3.93 5.22 19.11
CA GLY A 143 -2.81 4.34 19.47
C GLY A 143 -2.23 3.55 18.29
N ILE A 144 -2.61 3.84 17.05
CA ILE A 144 -2.01 3.23 15.86
C ILE A 144 -0.70 3.93 15.55
N GLU A 145 0.40 3.17 15.50
CA GLU A 145 1.70 3.72 15.14
C GLU A 145 1.74 4.12 13.65
N ILE A 146 2.08 5.37 13.35
CA ILE A 146 2.21 5.86 11.98
C ILE A 146 3.70 6.03 11.64
N VAL A 147 4.22 5.17 10.78
CA VAL A 147 5.62 5.17 10.36
C VAL A 147 5.73 5.73 8.94
N GLN A 148 6.21 6.96 8.82
CA GLN A 148 6.30 7.64 7.52
C GLN A 148 7.68 7.47 6.89
N PHE A 149 7.70 7.15 5.61
CA PHE A 149 8.87 7.22 4.73
C PHE A 149 8.63 8.26 3.65
N ALA A 150 9.56 9.20 3.50
CA ALA A 150 9.49 10.21 2.45
C ALA A 150 9.55 9.55 1.06
N SER A 151 8.79 10.09 0.11
CA SER A 151 8.91 9.71 -1.30
C SER A 151 10.13 10.38 -1.93
N GLU A 152 10.64 9.81 -3.02
CA GLU A 152 11.74 10.41 -3.79
C GLU A 152 11.46 11.86 -4.20
N THR A 153 10.22 12.15 -4.59
CA THR A 153 9.74 13.51 -4.90
C THR A 153 9.77 14.46 -3.69
N SER A 154 9.51 13.96 -2.48
CA SER A 154 9.58 14.76 -1.26
C SER A 154 11.02 15.05 -0.86
N CYS A 155 11.93 14.10 -1.08
CA CYS A 155 13.36 14.29 -0.82
C CYS A 155 13.98 15.31 -1.78
N ALA A 156 13.63 15.26 -3.07
CA ALA A 156 14.13 16.17 -4.10
C ALA A 156 13.76 17.64 -3.86
N HIS A 157 12.64 17.92 -3.19
CA HIS A 157 12.23 19.28 -2.82
C HIS A 157 12.78 19.74 -1.46
N GLY A 158 13.35 18.85 -0.65
CA GLY A 158 14.00 19.17 0.62
C GLY A 158 15.45 19.66 0.48
N GLU A 159 16.09 19.41 -0.66
CA GLU A 159 17.49 19.84 -0.92
C GLU A 159 17.60 21.29 -1.46
N VAL A 160 16.48 22.01 -1.61
CA VAL A 160 16.43 23.38 -2.18
C VAL A 160 15.88 24.41 -1.17
N ALA A 161 15.81 24.06 0.13
CA ALA A 161 15.31 24.95 1.19
C ALA A 161 16.42 25.38 2.16
#